data_AF-A0A971RCF3-F1
#
_entry.id   AF-A0A971RCF3-F1
#
_cell.length_a   1.000
_cell.length_b   1.000
_cell.length_c   1.000
_cell.angle_alpha   90.00
_cell.angle_beta   90.00
_cell.angle_gamma   90.00
#
_symmetry.space_group_name_H-M   'P 1'
#
loop_
_entity.id
_entity.type
_entity.pdbx_description
1 polymer ?
#
loop_
_entity_poly.entity_id
_entity_poly.type
_entity_poly.pdbx_seq_one_letter_code
_entity_poly.pdbx_strand_id
1 'polypeptide(L)'
;MAADVWHAAGYRGAGVRVGVIDLGFGGYRALLGGELPATVSTRNFVDGQDPEDVASGTSQGTALAEIIHDVAPAADLSLAKISTLADLADAVDWMIAQGVQVIQCTLPWHGMASGDGSGAVADLVNRAREAGILWVTGAGDQARRHWSGDWQDPVNGQAFPFDPWVRYNMLSLNGSPEIPAWVRIEALLRWSDWTEVQQDCDLYLYRATADTVWHAVASSTDVQAGGYTQRPVEALSYTTTGPPAYYALVVRAVQLNRSVHMDLFVYGAPTLNFVVAAQSLTNTADAARALSVGAVSWRAPHVVSGDSSRGPAKGAGGTGAAGLAQP
;
A
#
# COMPACT_ATOMS: atom_id res chain seq x y z
N MET A 1 -17.96 18.51 4.45
CA MET A 1 -18.26 17.80 3.20
C MET A 1 -19.62 18.29 2.72
N ALA A 2 -19.78 18.62 1.43
CA ALA A 2 -20.98 19.27 0.89
C ALA A 2 -22.03 18.28 0.35
N ALA A 3 -22.12 17.07 0.92
CA ALA A 3 -23.04 16.03 0.46
C ALA A 3 -24.52 16.46 0.64
N ASP A 4 -24.79 17.22 1.69
CA ASP A 4 -26.07 17.87 1.96
C ASP A 4 -26.56 18.75 0.81
N VAL A 5 -25.65 19.50 0.16
CA VAL A 5 -25.97 20.33 -1.01
C VAL A 5 -26.42 19.47 -2.19
N TRP A 6 -25.74 18.36 -2.45
CA TRP A 6 -26.11 17.43 -3.52
C TRP A 6 -27.43 16.72 -3.23
N HIS A 7 -27.63 16.29 -1.98
CA HIS A 7 -28.87 15.65 -1.55
C HIS A 7 -30.07 16.60 -1.66
N ALA A 8 -29.90 17.86 -1.27
CA ALA A 8 -30.94 18.89 -1.40
C ALA A 8 -31.30 19.18 -2.87
N ALA A 9 -30.33 19.03 -3.78
CA ALA A 9 -30.54 19.10 -5.23
C ALA A 9 -31.10 17.80 -5.84
N GLY A 10 -31.36 16.76 -5.03
CA GLY A 10 -31.91 15.47 -5.48
C GLY A 10 -30.87 14.46 -5.98
N TYR A 11 -29.59 14.81 -5.97
CA TYR A 11 -28.51 13.90 -6.37
C TYR A 11 -28.09 13.04 -5.17
N ARG A 12 -28.67 11.84 -5.10
CA ARG A 12 -28.46 10.89 -3.99
C ARG A 12 -27.85 9.55 -4.42
N GLY A 13 -27.49 9.40 -5.70
CA GLY A 13 -26.94 8.16 -6.25
C GLY A 13 -27.95 7.17 -6.83
N ALA A 14 -29.22 7.57 -7.02
CA ALA A 14 -30.23 6.69 -7.60
C ALA A 14 -29.81 6.19 -9.00
N GLY A 15 -29.87 4.87 -9.21
CA GLY A 15 -29.43 4.22 -10.45
C GLY A 15 -27.91 4.07 -10.58
N VAL A 16 -27.15 4.43 -9.55
CA VAL A 16 -25.71 4.22 -9.48
C VAL A 16 -25.39 2.93 -8.72
N ARG A 17 -24.51 2.11 -9.28
CA ARG A 17 -23.97 0.89 -8.65
C ARG A 17 -22.51 1.12 -8.27
N VAL A 18 -22.19 0.97 -6.99
CA VAL A 18 -20.84 1.18 -6.45
C VAL A 18 -20.31 -0.13 -5.87
N GLY A 19 -19.11 -0.52 -6.28
CA GLY A 19 -18.39 -1.67 -5.78
C GLY A 19 -17.35 -1.26 -4.74
N VAL A 20 -17.26 -2.01 -3.64
CA VAL A 20 -16.17 -1.91 -2.67
C VAL A 20 -15.40 -3.22 -2.70
N ILE A 21 -14.08 -3.16 -2.92
CA ILE A 21 -13.18 -4.31 -2.88
C ILE A 21 -12.21 -4.12 -1.71
N ASP A 22 -12.25 -5.02 -0.73
CA ASP A 22 -11.41 -4.94 0.48
C ASP A 22 -11.06 -6.35 1.01
N LEU A 23 -10.32 -6.43 2.12
CA LEU A 23 -9.91 -7.68 2.78
C LEU A 23 -10.97 -8.25 3.73
N GLY A 24 -12.07 -7.50 3.94
CA GLY A 24 -13.19 -7.93 4.76
C GLY A 24 -14.21 -6.82 5.02
N PHE A 25 -15.39 -7.25 5.44
CA PHE A 25 -16.55 -6.41 5.75
C PHE A 25 -17.11 -6.76 7.13
N GLY A 26 -16.24 -6.85 8.13
CA GLY A 26 -16.62 -7.14 9.51
C GLY A 26 -17.71 -6.21 10.05
N GLY A 27 -18.82 -6.79 10.51
CA GLY A 27 -19.93 -6.05 11.13
C GLY A 27 -20.99 -5.51 10.16
N TYR A 28 -20.80 -5.60 8.83
CA TYR A 28 -21.70 -4.96 7.86
C TYR A 28 -23.18 -5.36 7.99
N ARG A 29 -23.47 -6.62 8.34
CA ARG A 29 -24.85 -7.14 8.46
C ARG A 29 -25.68 -6.38 9.49
N ALA A 30 -25.05 -5.86 10.55
CA ALA A 30 -25.74 -5.10 11.60
C ALA A 30 -26.12 -3.68 11.15
N LEU A 31 -25.60 -3.21 10.02
CA LEU A 31 -25.76 -1.86 9.50
C LEU A 31 -26.77 -1.77 8.35
N LEU A 32 -27.20 -2.91 7.80
CA LEU A 32 -28.15 -2.96 6.69
C LEU A 32 -29.49 -2.31 7.08
N GLY A 33 -29.97 -1.40 6.23
CA GLY A 33 -31.20 -0.63 6.46
C GLY A 33 -31.01 0.59 7.37
N GLY A 34 -29.79 0.87 7.80
CA GLY A 34 -29.39 2.06 8.55
C GLY A 34 -28.20 2.75 7.89
N GLU A 35 -26.99 2.44 8.37
CA GLU A 35 -25.72 2.99 7.85
C GLU A 35 -25.26 2.34 6.53
N LEU A 36 -26.00 1.32 6.07
CA LEU A 36 -25.86 0.71 4.75
C LEU A 36 -27.25 0.52 4.11
N PRO A 37 -27.33 0.32 2.77
CA PRO A 37 -28.59 -0.02 2.11
C PRO A 37 -29.27 -1.24 2.75
N ALA A 38 -30.59 -1.34 2.62
CA ALA A 38 -31.34 -2.48 3.14
C ALA A 38 -30.86 -3.84 2.59
N THR A 39 -30.29 -3.82 1.38
CA THR A 39 -29.69 -4.99 0.72
C THR A 39 -28.40 -4.58 0.02
N VAL A 40 -27.41 -5.46 0.05
CA VAL A 40 -26.15 -5.31 -0.69
C VAL A 40 -25.82 -6.63 -1.38
N SER A 41 -25.19 -6.57 -2.55
CA SER A 41 -24.65 -7.76 -3.21
C SER A 41 -23.29 -8.09 -2.58
N THR A 42 -23.03 -9.35 -2.25
CA THR A 42 -21.75 -9.75 -1.62
C THR A 42 -21.12 -10.93 -2.32
N ARG A 43 -19.79 -10.93 -2.44
CA ARG A 43 -19.04 -12.08 -2.93
C ARG A 43 -17.67 -12.17 -2.27
N ASN A 44 -17.34 -13.35 -1.76
CA ASN A 44 -16.01 -13.69 -1.27
C ASN A 44 -15.26 -14.49 -2.34
N PHE A 45 -14.07 -14.01 -2.72
CA PHE A 45 -13.20 -14.62 -3.71
C PHE A 45 -12.00 -15.34 -3.09
N VAL A 46 -11.89 -15.38 -1.76
CA VAL A 46 -10.79 -16.07 -1.09
C VAL A 46 -10.97 -17.58 -1.21
N ASP A 47 -10.01 -18.24 -1.84
CA ASP A 47 -9.99 -19.69 -2.02
C ASP A 47 -10.16 -20.45 -0.70
N GLY A 48 -11.00 -21.49 -0.73
CA GLY A 48 -11.27 -22.34 0.43
C GLY A 48 -12.19 -21.73 1.50
N GLN A 49 -12.74 -20.54 1.27
CA GLN A 49 -13.74 -19.92 2.14
C GLN A 49 -15.16 -20.00 1.55
N ASP A 50 -16.16 -19.75 2.39
CA ASP A 50 -17.55 -19.61 1.95
C ASP A 50 -17.67 -18.39 1.00
N PRO A 51 -18.16 -18.57 -0.25
CA PRO A 51 -18.36 -17.48 -1.21
C PRO A 51 -19.31 -16.37 -0.75
N GLU A 52 -20.10 -16.60 0.29
CA GLU A 52 -20.99 -15.59 0.90
C GLU A 52 -20.40 -14.94 2.16
N ASP A 53 -19.30 -15.47 2.70
CA ASP A 53 -18.67 -14.91 3.90
C ASP A 53 -17.68 -13.77 3.60
N VAL A 54 -18.26 -12.60 3.37
CA VAL A 54 -17.49 -11.35 3.30
C VAL A 54 -17.23 -10.71 4.68
N ALA A 55 -17.84 -11.23 5.75
CA ALA A 55 -17.79 -10.59 7.07
C ALA A 55 -16.54 -10.96 7.90
N SER A 56 -15.83 -12.03 7.55
CA SER A 56 -14.54 -12.33 8.14
C SER A 56 -13.42 -11.48 7.52
N GLY A 57 -12.33 -11.26 8.28
CA GLY A 57 -11.22 -10.40 7.88
C GLY A 57 -11.24 -9.06 8.62
N THR A 58 -11.05 -7.96 7.88
CA THR A 58 -11.03 -6.59 8.43
C THR A 58 -12.44 -5.99 8.49
N SER A 59 -12.61 -4.87 9.20
CA SER A 59 -13.82 -4.03 9.13
C SER A 59 -13.64 -2.80 8.23
N GLN A 60 -12.51 -2.70 7.53
CA GLN A 60 -12.19 -1.52 6.71
C GLN A 60 -13.14 -1.38 5.52
N GLY A 61 -13.48 -2.48 4.84
CA GLY A 61 -14.45 -2.46 3.75
C GLY A 61 -15.84 -1.98 4.19
N THR A 62 -16.25 -2.30 5.43
CA THR A 62 -17.50 -1.81 6.01
C THR A 62 -17.47 -0.30 6.20
N ALA A 63 -16.41 0.24 6.81
CA ALA A 63 -16.27 1.68 7.01
C ALA A 63 -16.26 2.46 5.68
N LEU A 64 -15.66 1.90 4.63
CA LEU A 64 -15.67 2.48 3.28
C LEU A 64 -17.08 2.46 2.68
N ALA A 65 -17.83 1.37 2.88
CA ALA A 65 -19.21 1.26 2.41
C ALA A 65 -20.16 2.24 3.13
N GLU A 66 -19.99 2.45 4.44
CA GLU A 66 -20.74 3.45 5.22
C GLU A 66 -20.52 4.86 4.66
N ILE A 67 -19.26 5.26 4.43
CA ILE A 67 -18.94 6.59 3.86
C ILE A 67 -19.57 6.77 2.47
N ILE A 68 -19.54 5.72 1.64
CA ILE A 68 -20.18 5.75 0.32
C ILE A 68 -21.70 5.89 0.47
N HIS A 69 -22.31 5.18 1.41
CA HIS A 69 -23.75 5.26 1.67
C HIS A 69 -24.17 6.64 2.19
N ASP A 70 -23.39 7.25 3.09
CA ASP A 70 -23.62 8.61 3.57
C ASP A 70 -23.61 9.63 2.43
N VAL A 71 -22.70 9.48 1.47
CA VAL A 71 -22.59 10.39 0.32
C VAL A 71 -23.65 10.09 -0.74
N ALA A 72 -23.96 8.82 -0.99
CA ALA A 72 -24.87 8.36 -2.04
C ALA A 72 -25.88 7.33 -1.49
N PRO A 73 -26.85 7.76 -0.66
CA PRO A 73 -27.72 6.86 0.08
C PRO A 73 -28.72 6.08 -0.81
N ALA A 74 -28.89 6.47 -2.07
CA ALA A 74 -29.74 5.79 -3.03
C ALA A 74 -28.95 4.93 -4.05
N ALA A 75 -27.65 4.76 -3.85
CA ALA A 75 -26.82 3.87 -4.67
C ALA A 75 -26.94 2.42 -4.20
N ASP A 76 -26.84 1.49 -5.14
CA ASP A 76 -26.73 0.06 -4.86
C ASP A 76 -25.26 -0.30 -4.59
N LEU A 77 -25.00 -1.07 -3.53
CA LEU A 77 -23.64 -1.46 -3.15
C LEU A 77 -23.35 -2.94 -3.41
N SER A 78 -22.16 -3.19 -3.94
CA SER A 78 -21.56 -4.51 -4.14
C SER A 78 -20.27 -4.64 -3.31
N LEU A 79 -20.19 -5.62 -2.42
CA LEU A 79 -19.06 -5.83 -1.51
C LEU A 79 -18.29 -7.09 -1.93
N ALA A 80 -17.05 -6.94 -2.38
CA ALA A 80 -16.19 -8.05 -2.78
C ALA A 80 -15.01 -8.19 -1.82
N LYS A 81 -14.90 -9.37 -1.20
CA LYS A 81 -13.78 -9.71 -0.33
C LYS A 81 -12.73 -10.48 -1.11
N ILE A 82 -11.47 -10.07 -0.96
CA ILE A 82 -10.31 -10.65 -1.63
C ILE A 82 -9.14 -10.85 -0.65
N SER A 83 -8.16 -11.66 -1.05
CA SER A 83 -6.89 -11.85 -0.32
C SER A 83 -5.67 -11.79 -1.24
N THR A 84 -5.82 -12.18 -2.50
CA THR A 84 -4.73 -12.22 -3.48
C THR A 84 -4.98 -11.31 -4.68
N LEU A 85 -3.97 -11.17 -5.52
CA LEU A 85 -4.11 -10.49 -6.81
C LEU A 85 -5.01 -11.27 -7.79
N ALA A 86 -5.08 -12.59 -7.68
CA ALA A 86 -5.99 -13.41 -8.48
C ALA A 86 -7.45 -13.15 -8.05
N ASP A 87 -7.70 -13.14 -6.74
CA ASP A 87 -9.01 -12.78 -6.18
C ASP A 87 -9.44 -11.37 -6.63
N LEU A 88 -8.49 -10.41 -6.71
CA LEU A 88 -8.75 -9.07 -7.24
C LEU A 88 -9.20 -9.12 -8.71
N ALA A 89 -8.58 -9.96 -9.54
CA ALA A 89 -8.98 -10.12 -10.93
C ALA A 89 -10.41 -10.64 -11.05
N ASP A 90 -10.75 -11.68 -10.29
CA ASP A 90 -12.11 -12.25 -10.27
C ASP A 90 -13.14 -11.26 -9.72
N ALA A 91 -12.77 -10.48 -8.70
CA ALA A 91 -13.60 -9.42 -8.17
C ALA A 91 -13.87 -8.33 -9.21
N VAL A 92 -12.86 -7.92 -9.98
CA VAL A 92 -13.04 -6.94 -11.07
C VAL A 92 -14.01 -7.46 -12.13
N ASP A 93 -13.84 -8.71 -12.55
CA ASP A 93 -14.72 -9.33 -13.55
C ASP A 93 -16.17 -9.45 -13.02
N TRP A 94 -16.34 -9.75 -11.73
CA TRP A 94 -17.65 -9.74 -11.09
C TRP A 94 -18.25 -8.33 -11.01
N MET A 95 -17.49 -7.29 -10.68
CA MET A 95 -17.97 -5.90 -10.67
C MET A 95 -18.44 -5.47 -12.06
N ILE A 96 -17.72 -5.87 -13.12
CA ILE A 96 -18.12 -5.65 -14.51
C ILE A 96 -19.44 -6.37 -14.81
N ALA A 97 -19.58 -7.64 -14.42
CA ALA A 97 -20.79 -8.41 -14.62
C ALA A 97 -22.01 -7.86 -13.84
N GLN A 98 -21.77 -7.31 -12.64
CA GLN A 98 -22.78 -6.59 -11.85
C GLN A 98 -23.11 -5.21 -12.44
N GLY A 99 -22.38 -4.74 -13.45
CA GLY A 99 -22.53 -3.43 -14.09
C GLY A 99 -22.28 -2.27 -13.12
N VAL A 100 -21.38 -2.47 -12.17
CA VAL A 100 -20.86 -1.42 -11.28
C VAL A 100 -20.28 -0.28 -12.13
N GLN A 101 -20.52 0.97 -11.74
CA GLN A 101 -20.00 2.13 -12.46
C GLN A 101 -18.86 2.82 -11.70
N VAL A 102 -18.71 2.56 -10.40
CA VAL A 102 -17.62 3.08 -9.58
C VAL A 102 -17.09 1.96 -8.68
N ILE A 103 -15.80 1.68 -8.73
CA ILE A 103 -15.10 0.80 -7.79
C ILE A 103 -14.29 1.66 -6.83
N GLN A 104 -14.43 1.39 -5.53
CA GLN A 104 -13.51 1.83 -4.50
C GLN A 104 -12.66 0.63 -4.07
N CYS A 105 -11.35 0.77 -4.13
CA CYS A 105 -10.39 -0.24 -3.68
C CYS A 105 -9.12 0.47 -3.21
N THR A 106 -8.77 0.34 -1.93
CA THR A 106 -7.63 1.06 -1.32
C THR A 106 -6.59 0.13 -0.68
N LEU A 107 -6.36 -1.02 -1.30
CA LEU A 107 -5.40 -2.00 -0.79
C LEU A 107 -3.95 -1.56 -0.98
N PRO A 108 -3.08 -1.78 0.03
CA PRO A 108 -1.69 -1.30 0.03
C PRO A 108 -0.78 -2.26 -0.75
N TRP A 109 -0.98 -2.36 -2.06
CA TRP A 109 -0.08 -3.13 -2.92
C TRP A 109 1.23 -2.34 -3.09
N HIS A 110 2.30 -2.85 -2.49
CA HIS A 110 3.66 -2.33 -2.66
C HIS A 110 4.56 -3.45 -3.18
N GLY A 111 5.53 -3.12 -4.02
CA GLY A 111 6.45 -4.11 -4.58
C GLY A 111 5.80 -5.09 -5.58
N MET A 112 4.64 -4.75 -6.16
CA MET A 112 4.00 -5.55 -7.21
C MET A 112 4.47 -5.14 -8.61
N ALA A 113 4.92 -3.89 -8.76
CA ALA A 113 5.40 -3.34 -10.03
C ALA A 113 6.45 -2.27 -9.81
N SER A 114 7.05 -1.81 -10.90
CA SER A 114 8.13 -0.82 -10.97
C SER A 114 7.77 0.55 -10.45
N GLY A 115 6.50 0.95 -10.42
CA GLY A 115 6.08 2.30 -10.00
C GLY A 115 5.83 3.29 -11.14
N ASP A 116 5.82 2.83 -12.40
CA ASP A 116 5.53 3.64 -13.60
C ASP A 116 4.05 3.57 -14.06
N GLY A 117 3.18 3.00 -13.22
CA GLY A 117 1.77 2.80 -13.55
C GLY A 117 1.51 1.62 -14.50
N SER A 118 2.49 0.72 -14.66
CA SER A 118 2.33 -0.58 -15.32
C SER A 118 2.25 -1.74 -14.32
N GLY A 119 2.10 -2.96 -14.84
CA GLY A 119 2.06 -4.19 -14.07
C GLY A 119 0.64 -4.66 -13.74
N ALA A 120 0.56 -5.85 -13.16
CA ALA A 120 -0.71 -6.58 -13.06
C ALA A 120 -1.81 -5.84 -12.27
N VAL A 121 -1.45 -5.03 -11.26
CA VAL A 121 -2.43 -4.18 -10.56
C VAL A 121 -2.98 -3.09 -11.48
N ALA A 122 -2.12 -2.41 -12.22
CA ALA A 122 -2.53 -1.39 -13.19
C ALA A 122 -3.35 -1.99 -14.34
N ASP A 123 -3.04 -3.21 -14.78
CA ASP A 123 -3.82 -3.92 -15.80
C ASP A 123 -5.26 -4.19 -15.35
N LEU A 124 -5.47 -4.53 -14.07
CA LEU A 124 -6.81 -4.73 -13.50
C LEU A 124 -7.59 -3.40 -13.39
N VAL A 125 -6.91 -2.31 -13.03
CA VAL A 125 -7.49 -0.96 -13.10
C VAL A 125 -7.89 -0.65 -14.54
N ASN A 126 -7.02 -0.89 -15.52
CA ASN A 126 -7.28 -0.62 -16.93
C ASN A 126 -8.46 -1.42 -17.47
N ARG A 127 -8.58 -2.70 -17.09
CA ARG A 127 -9.72 -3.57 -17.42
C ARG A 127 -11.03 -2.99 -16.92
N ALA A 128 -11.11 -2.58 -15.65
CA ALA A 128 -12.31 -1.95 -15.11
C ALA A 128 -12.66 -0.65 -15.87
N ARG A 129 -11.65 0.18 -16.18
CA ARG A 129 -11.85 1.45 -16.90
C ARG A 129 -12.26 1.23 -18.36
N GLU A 130 -11.81 0.15 -19.01
CA GLU A 130 -12.25 -0.27 -20.36
C GLU A 130 -13.73 -0.68 -20.38
N ALA A 131 -14.23 -1.27 -19.30
CA ALA A 131 -15.64 -1.55 -19.09
C ALA A 131 -16.47 -0.31 -18.69
N GLY A 132 -15.87 0.89 -18.69
CA GLY A 132 -16.55 2.14 -18.37
C GLY A 132 -16.68 2.44 -16.86
N ILE A 133 -16.06 1.63 -16.00
CA ILE A 133 -16.13 1.79 -14.54
C ILE A 133 -15.10 2.82 -14.09
N LEU A 134 -15.43 3.77 -13.20
CA LEU A 134 -14.46 4.62 -12.51
C LEU A 134 -13.76 3.85 -11.39
N TRP A 135 -12.43 3.82 -11.38
CA TRP A 135 -11.66 3.26 -10.27
C TRP A 135 -11.18 4.37 -9.35
N VAL A 136 -11.49 4.27 -8.06
CA VAL A 136 -11.07 5.21 -7.01
C VAL A 136 -10.24 4.47 -5.97
N THR A 137 -9.07 5.02 -5.64
CA THR A 137 -8.15 4.47 -4.63
C THR A 137 -7.61 5.58 -3.75
N GLY A 138 -7.25 5.23 -2.51
CA GLY A 138 -6.42 6.10 -1.69
C GLY A 138 -5.00 6.18 -2.26
N ALA A 139 -4.32 7.31 -2.09
CA ALA A 139 -2.91 7.46 -2.44
C ALA A 139 -1.99 6.57 -1.59
N GLY A 140 -2.45 6.15 -0.41
CA GLY A 140 -1.69 5.45 0.63
C GLY A 140 -1.46 6.33 1.87
N ASP A 141 -1.01 5.70 2.95
CA ASP A 141 -0.75 6.29 4.28
C ASP A 141 0.74 6.20 4.68
N GLN A 142 1.62 6.18 3.67
CA GLN A 142 3.04 5.83 3.85
C GLN A 142 3.97 7.04 3.98
N ALA A 143 3.47 8.28 3.88
CA ALA A 143 4.36 9.45 3.81
C ALA A 143 5.28 9.64 5.04
N ARG A 144 4.91 9.11 6.22
CA ARG A 144 5.74 9.09 7.44
C ARG A 144 6.45 7.76 7.71
N ARG A 145 6.21 6.75 6.87
CA ARG A 145 6.75 5.39 6.97
C ARG A 145 7.47 4.95 5.70
N HIS A 146 7.89 5.93 4.92
CA HIS A 146 8.55 5.75 3.65
C HIS A 146 9.86 6.51 3.64
N TRP A 147 10.87 5.90 3.01
CA TRP A 147 12.10 6.54 2.63
C TRP A 147 12.40 6.19 1.17
N SER A 148 12.94 7.14 0.41
CA SER A 148 13.45 6.87 -0.93
C SER A 148 14.77 7.59 -1.20
N GLY A 149 15.58 7.02 -2.08
CA GLY A 149 16.87 7.58 -2.43
C GLY A 149 17.64 6.76 -3.46
N ASP A 150 18.68 7.38 -4.03
CA ASP A 150 19.56 6.73 -5.01
C ASP A 150 20.78 6.14 -4.28
N TRP A 151 21.10 4.87 -4.52
CA TRP A 151 22.39 4.28 -4.15
C TRP A 151 23.38 4.50 -5.28
N GLN A 152 24.12 5.61 -5.18
CA GLN A 152 25.16 5.95 -6.15
C GLN A 152 26.45 5.17 -5.86
N ASP A 153 27.08 4.67 -6.93
CA ASP A 153 28.35 3.94 -6.92
C ASP A 153 28.47 2.93 -5.76
N PRO A 154 27.53 1.97 -5.65
CA PRO A 154 27.51 1.02 -4.55
C PRO A 154 28.76 0.14 -4.53
N VAL A 155 29.24 -0.16 -3.32
CA VAL A 155 30.33 -1.12 -3.11
C VAL A 155 29.74 -2.37 -2.47
N ASN A 156 29.88 -3.51 -3.14
CA ASN A 156 29.40 -4.79 -2.62
C ASN A 156 29.96 -5.08 -1.23
N GLY A 157 29.10 -5.58 -0.34
CA GLY A 157 29.37 -5.80 1.07
C GLY A 157 29.12 -4.57 1.98
N GLN A 158 28.84 -3.39 1.42
CA GLN A 158 28.48 -2.21 2.21
C GLN A 158 26.99 -2.11 2.47
N ALA A 159 26.64 -1.35 3.50
CA ALA A 159 25.27 -0.95 3.80
C ALA A 159 24.92 0.40 3.17
N PHE A 160 23.64 0.61 2.86
CA PHE A 160 23.15 1.85 2.25
C PHE A 160 23.35 3.06 3.18
N PRO A 161 23.90 4.18 2.69
CA PRO A 161 24.02 5.43 3.45
C PRO A 161 22.73 6.25 3.45
N PHE A 162 21.92 6.15 4.51
CA PHE A 162 20.73 7.02 4.69
C PHE A 162 21.10 8.49 4.90
N ASP A 163 22.29 8.74 5.42
CA ASP A 163 22.99 10.02 5.36
C ASP A 163 24.51 9.75 5.18
N PRO A 164 25.37 10.79 5.07
CA PRO A 164 26.82 10.59 4.89
C PRO A 164 27.49 9.64 5.90
N TRP A 165 26.98 9.53 7.13
CA TRP A 165 27.58 8.83 8.27
C TRP A 165 26.75 7.65 8.80
N VAL A 166 25.45 7.61 8.49
CA VAL A 166 24.51 6.65 9.05
C VAL A 166 24.15 5.60 8.00
N ARG A 167 24.31 4.32 8.38
CA ARG A 167 24.15 3.15 7.50
C ARG A 167 22.96 2.27 7.90
N TYR A 168 22.05 2.83 8.68
CA TYR A 168 20.85 2.17 9.19
C TYR A 168 19.73 3.21 9.31
N ASN A 169 18.47 2.76 9.27
CA ASN A 169 17.33 3.61 9.56
C ASN A 169 16.65 3.11 10.83
N MET A 170 16.76 3.89 11.91
CA MET A 170 16.19 3.53 13.21
C MET A 170 14.67 3.58 13.15
N LEU A 171 14.01 2.63 13.80
CA LEU A 171 12.57 2.62 13.98
C LEU A 171 12.19 3.31 15.29
N SER A 172 11.05 3.97 15.28
CA SER A 172 10.45 4.52 16.49
C SER A 172 8.95 4.22 16.57
N LEU A 173 8.44 4.10 17.79
CA LEU A 173 7.02 3.91 18.07
C LEU A 173 6.51 5.09 18.89
N ASN A 174 5.58 5.87 18.33
CA ASN A 174 5.01 7.06 18.99
C ASN A 174 6.08 8.04 19.52
N GLY A 175 7.18 8.19 18.78
CA GLY A 175 8.32 9.04 19.17
C GLY A 175 9.31 8.40 20.15
N SER A 176 9.05 7.19 20.65
CA SER A 176 10.00 6.41 21.45
C SER A 176 10.96 5.62 20.55
N PRO A 177 12.28 5.68 20.76
CA PRO A 177 13.24 4.85 20.04
C PRO A 177 13.25 3.39 20.54
N GLU A 178 12.72 3.13 21.73
CA GLU A 178 12.56 1.79 22.27
C GLU A 178 11.16 1.26 21.94
N ILE A 179 11.11 0.08 21.33
CA ILE A 179 9.87 -0.60 20.93
C ILE A 179 9.62 -1.75 21.91
N PRO A 180 8.45 -1.82 22.57
CA PRO A 180 8.10 -2.90 23.50
C PRO A 180 7.83 -4.22 22.76
N ALA A 181 7.66 -5.31 23.50
CA ALA A 181 7.21 -6.59 22.94
C ALA A 181 5.82 -6.52 22.30
N TRP A 182 5.53 -7.49 21.45
CA TRP A 182 4.24 -7.70 20.76
C TRP A 182 3.87 -6.60 19.76
N VAL A 183 4.87 -5.87 19.26
CA VAL A 183 4.72 -4.94 18.15
C VAL A 183 5.15 -5.64 16.87
N ARG A 184 4.27 -5.61 15.86
CA ARG A 184 4.59 -6.09 14.52
C ARG A 184 5.43 -5.05 13.78
N ILE A 185 6.57 -5.46 13.25
CA ILE A 185 7.43 -4.70 12.36
C ILE A 185 7.40 -5.42 11.01
N GLU A 186 6.89 -4.71 10.00
CA GLU A 186 6.85 -5.18 8.61
C GLU A 186 7.52 -4.13 7.75
N ALA A 187 8.41 -4.57 6.87
CA ALA A 187 9.15 -3.68 5.98
C ALA A 187 9.26 -4.29 4.59
N LEU A 188 9.17 -3.43 3.58
CA LEU A 188 9.37 -3.77 2.18
C LEU A 188 10.39 -2.80 1.59
N LEU A 189 11.47 -3.35 1.05
CA LEU A 189 12.40 -2.65 0.20
C LEU A 189 12.09 -3.00 -1.25
N ARG A 190 12.11 -2.02 -2.14
CA ARG A 190 12.14 -2.24 -3.59
C ARG A 190 13.18 -1.35 -4.24
N TRP A 191 13.72 -1.77 -5.38
CA TRP A 191 14.63 -0.93 -6.16
C TRP A 191 14.33 -0.97 -7.66
N SER A 192 14.93 -0.05 -8.41
CA SER A 192 14.56 0.26 -9.79
C SER A 192 14.94 -0.78 -10.85
N ASP A 193 15.41 -1.98 -10.49
CA ASP A 193 15.91 -2.99 -11.43
C ASP A 193 14.84 -4.01 -11.88
N TRP A 194 13.72 -3.51 -12.42
CA TRP A 194 12.56 -4.34 -12.78
C TRP A 194 12.66 -5.00 -14.16
N THR A 195 13.62 -4.59 -14.99
CA THR A 195 13.80 -5.11 -16.36
C THR A 195 14.73 -6.32 -16.37
N GLU A 196 15.93 -6.17 -15.83
CA GLU A 196 16.96 -7.22 -15.86
C GLU A 196 17.00 -8.03 -14.56
N VAL A 197 16.64 -7.42 -13.41
CA VAL A 197 16.60 -8.07 -12.08
C VAL A 197 17.92 -8.76 -11.72
N GLN A 198 19.05 -8.09 -11.96
CA GLN A 198 20.43 -8.55 -11.72
C GLN A 198 21.17 -7.75 -10.62
N GLN A 199 20.49 -6.74 -10.06
CA GLN A 199 20.95 -5.96 -8.92
C GLN A 199 20.42 -6.61 -7.63
N ASP A 200 21.31 -7.12 -6.78
CA ASP A 200 20.98 -7.92 -5.59
C ASP A 200 21.22 -7.12 -4.31
N CYS A 201 20.16 -6.92 -3.53
CA CYS A 201 20.18 -6.21 -2.26
C CYS A 201 19.51 -7.06 -1.18
N ASP A 202 20.09 -7.05 0.02
CA ASP A 202 19.46 -7.68 1.18
C ASP A 202 18.85 -6.63 2.12
N LEU A 203 17.75 -7.00 2.79
CA LEU A 203 17.16 -6.21 3.86
C LEU A 203 17.30 -6.93 5.20
N TYR A 204 17.82 -6.23 6.22
CA TYR A 204 17.98 -6.75 7.58
C TYR A 204 17.27 -5.86 8.59
N LEU A 205 16.69 -6.49 9.62
CA LEU A 205 16.24 -5.84 10.84
C LEU A 205 17.19 -6.21 11.97
N TYR A 206 17.87 -5.23 12.55
CA TYR A 206 18.71 -5.39 13.72
C TYR A 206 17.98 -4.96 14.98
N ARG A 207 18.29 -5.63 16.10
CA ARG A 207 17.82 -5.32 17.45
C ARG A 207 19.03 -5.08 18.37
N ALA A 208 18.91 -4.12 19.27
CA ALA A 208 19.86 -3.92 20.37
C ALA A 208 19.12 -3.59 21.67
N THR A 209 19.64 -4.08 22.80
CA THR A 209 19.20 -3.70 24.15
C THR A 209 20.22 -2.75 24.79
N ALA A 210 20.08 -2.43 26.08
CA ALA A 210 20.94 -1.49 26.81
C ALA A 210 22.46 -1.81 26.75
N ASP A 211 22.83 -3.00 26.31
CA ASP A 211 24.19 -3.48 26.04
C ASP A 211 24.76 -3.06 24.66
N THR A 212 23.99 -2.36 23.83
CA THR A 212 24.38 -1.74 22.52
C THR A 212 24.92 -2.68 21.45
N VAL A 213 25.00 -3.99 21.70
CA VAL A 213 25.37 -4.97 20.68
C VAL A 213 24.15 -5.21 19.78
N TRP A 214 24.35 -5.00 18.47
CA TRP A 214 23.31 -5.18 17.47
C TRP A 214 23.31 -6.61 16.92
N HIS A 215 22.14 -7.23 16.90
CA HIS A 215 21.93 -8.57 16.34
C HIS A 215 20.84 -8.53 15.27
N ALA A 216 21.07 -9.20 14.14
CA ALA A 216 20.02 -9.39 13.15
C ALA A 216 18.93 -10.31 13.73
N VAL A 217 17.68 -9.86 13.71
CA VAL A 217 16.51 -10.59 14.22
C VAL A 217 15.51 -10.98 13.14
N ALA A 218 15.61 -10.36 11.97
CA ALA A 218 14.94 -10.76 10.74
C ALA A 218 15.76 -10.29 9.54
N SER A 219 15.59 -10.98 8.42
CA SER A 219 16.20 -10.60 7.15
C SER A 219 15.39 -11.15 5.98
N SER A 220 15.59 -10.53 4.83
CA SER A 220 15.19 -11.02 3.52
C SER A 220 16.43 -10.88 2.64
N THR A 221 16.82 -12.01 2.02
CA THR A 221 18.08 -12.18 1.29
C THR A 221 17.82 -13.00 0.03
N ASP A 222 16.66 -12.80 -0.60
CA ASP A 222 16.30 -13.51 -1.82
C ASP A 222 17.21 -13.03 -2.95
N VAL A 223 17.69 -13.93 -3.79
CA VAL A 223 18.66 -13.57 -4.83
C VAL A 223 17.96 -12.90 -6.01
N GLN A 224 18.52 -11.80 -6.52
CA GLN A 224 18.20 -11.21 -7.82
C GLN A 224 19.36 -11.33 -8.82
N ALA A 225 19.25 -12.33 -9.70
CA ALA A 225 20.25 -12.68 -10.71
C ALA A 225 19.66 -12.91 -12.13
N GLY A 226 18.50 -12.31 -12.41
CA GLY A 226 17.82 -12.34 -13.72
C GLY A 226 16.83 -13.48 -13.92
N GLY A 227 16.40 -14.15 -12.85
CA GLY A 227 15.40 -15.21 -12.89
C GLY A 227 14.00 -14.67 -13.23
N TYR A 228 13.24 -15.43 -14.03
CA TYR A 228 11.92 -15.01 -14.53
C TYR A 228 10.88 -14.63 -13.45
N THR A 229 10.95 -15.29 -12.29
CA THR A 229 10.07 -15.03 -11.15
C THR A 229 10.65 -14.05 -10.14
N GLN A 230 11.92 -13.65 -10.32
CA GLN A 230 12.57 -12.72 -9.41
C GLN A 230 12.01 -11.31 -9.61
N ARG A 231 12.02 -10.55 -8.52
CA ARG A 231 11.62 -9.15 -8.46
C ARG A 231 12.64 -8.41 -7.60
N PRO A 232 12.92 -7.13 -7.89
CA PRO A 232 13.85 -6.32 -7.11
C PRO A 232 13.17 -5.84 -5.82
N VAL A 233 12.80 -6.78 -4.95
CA VAL A 233 12.04 -6.57 -3.73
C VAL A 233 12.57 -7.48 -2.64
N GLU A 234 12.76 -6.92 -1.45
CA GLU A 234 12.97 -7.67 -0.21
C GLU A 234 11.87 -7.31 0.78
N ALA A 235 11.31 -8.30 1.48
CA ALA A 235 10.27 -8.08 2.46
C ALA A 235 10.51 -8.90 3.71
N LEU A 236 10.44 -8.26 4.87
CA LEU A 236 10.60 -8.93 6.15
C LEU A 236 9.45 -8.63 7.09
N SER A 237 9.28 -9.53 8.05
CA SER A 237 8.23 -9.43 9.03
C SER A 237 8.66 -10.04 10.36
N TYR A 238 8.52 -9.27 11.44
CA TYR A 238 9.03 -9.62 12.75
C TYR A 238 8.07 -9.13 13.85
N THR A 239 7.86 -9.94 14.88
CA THR A 239 7.11 -9.52 16.07
C THR A 239 8.10 -9.35 17.22
N THR A 240 8.15 -8.14 17.79
CA THR A 240 9.06 -7.82 18.89
C THR A 240 8.79 -8.68 20.12
N THR A 241 9.85 -9.02 20.86
CA THR A 241 9.78 -9.84 22.06
C THR A 241 10.74 -9.32 23.12
N GLY A 242 10.50 -9.69 24.39
CA GLY A 242 11.36 -9.31 25.52
C GLY A 242 11.17 -7.86 26.00
N PRO A 243 12.13 -7.31 26.76
CA PRO A 243 12.06 -5.92 27.21
C PRO A 243 12.15 -4.96 26.01
N PRO A 244 11.71 -3.69 26.19
CA PRO A 244 11.87 -2.65 25.18
C PRO A 244 13.30 -2.60 24.64
N ALA A 245 13.40 -2.47 23.32
CA ALA A 245 14.68 -2.54 22.60
C ALA A 245 14.68 -1.59 21.40
N TYR A 246 15.88 -1.28 20.91
CA TYR A 246 16.10 -0.50 19.69
C TYR A 246 16.03 -1.41 18.48
N TYR A 247 15.47 -0.90 17.38
CA TYR A 247 15.35 -1.63 16.12
C TYR A 247 15.78 -0.76 14.95
N ALA A 248 16.57 -1.31 14.03
CA ALA A 248 17.06 -0.56 12.88
C ALA A 248 17.05 -1.41 11.61
N LEU A 249 16.60 -0.81 10.51
CA LEU A 249 16.65 -1.42 9.18
C LEU A 249 17.99 -1.11 8.51
N VAL A 250 18.58 -2.12 7.88
CA VAL A 250 19.84 -2.02 7.15
C VAL A 250 19.65 -2.67 5.79
N VAL A 251 19.97 -1.93 4.73
CA VAL A 251 20.01 -2.45 3.36
C VAL A 251 21.46 -2.74 3.02
N ARG A 252 21.78 -3.93 2.49
CA ARG A 252 23.14 -4.32 2.10
C ARG A 252 23.23 -4.56 0.59
N ALA A 253 24.30 -4.08 -0.02
CA ALA A 253 24.64 -4.39 -1.39
C ALA A 253 25.29 -5.78 -1.44
N VAL A 254 24.64 -6.74 -2.08
CA VAL A 254 25.22 -8.07 -2.32
C VAL A 254 25.89 -8.07 -3.68
N GLN A 255 25.13 -7.73 -4.72
CA GLN A 255 25.61 -7.62 -6.09
C GLN A 255 24.98 -6.40 -6.77
N LEU A 256 25.58 -5.23 -6.55
CA LEU A 256 25.24 -4.00 -7.25
C LEU A 256 26.42 -3.56 -8.14
N ASN A 257 26.17 -3.48 -9.45
CA ASN A 257 27.17 -3.03 -10.42
C ASN A 257 26.80 -1.70 -11.10
N ARG A 258 25.64 -1.14 -10.76
CA ARG A 258 25.17 0.16 -11.19
C ARG A 258 24.39 0.86 -10.08
N SER A 259 24.18 2.16 -10.25
CA SER A 259 23.32 2.92 -9.35
C SER A 259 21.87 2.46 -9.48
N VAL A 260 21.15 2.41 -8.36
CA VAL A 260 19.73 2.06 -8.29
C VAL A 260 18.95 3.08 -7.45
N HIS A 261 17.69 3.31 -7.80
CA HIS A 261 16.77 4.03 -6.92
C HIS A 261 16.05 3.04 -6.01
N MET A 262 15.83 3.42 -4.76
CA MET A 262 15.26 2.56 -3.73
C MET A 262 14.08 3.24 -3.04
N ASP A 263 13.07 2.45 -2.72
CA ASP A 263 11.96 2.80 -1.84
C ASP A 263 11.92 1.79 -0.68
N LEU A 264 11.87 2.29 0.56
CA LEU A 264 11.73 1.52 1.78
C LEU A 264 10.44 1.91 2.49
N PHE A 265 9.53 0.95 2.62
CA PHE A 265 8.23 1.08 3.29
C PHE A 265 8.26 0.34 4.63
N VAL A 266 7.60 0.91 5.64
CA VAL A 266 7.33 0.27 6.92
C VAL A 266 5.83 0.28 7.20
N TYR A 267 5.29 -0.84 7.66
CA TYR A 267 3.87 -0.98 7.93
C TYR A 267 3.56 -1.03 9.42
N GLY A 268 2.30 -0.74 9.75
CA GLY A 268 1.81 -0.76 11.12
C GLY A 268 2.17 0.50 11.91
N ALA A 269 2.37 0.33 13.21
CA ALA A 269 2.59 1.45 14.12
C ALA A 269 4.00 2.07 14.07
N PRO A 270 5.10 1.32 13.86
CA PRO A 270 6.44 1.89 13.79
C PRO A 270 6.64 2.88 12.63
N THR A 271 7.56 3.81 12.81
CA THR A 271 7.95 4.85 11.82
C THR A 271 9.47 4.90 11.66
N LEU A 272 9.93 5.41 10.51
CA LEU A 272 11.35 5.58 10.19
C LEU A 272 11.91 6.87 10.80
N ASN A 273 13.21 6.90 11.08
CA ASN A 273 13.92 8.12 11.47
C ASN A 273 14.27 8.99 10.25
N PHE A 274 14.84 8.38 9.21
CA PHE A 274 14.98 9.04 7.91
C PHE A 274 13.71 8.80 7.11
N VAL A 275 12.99 9.88 6.80
CA VAL A 275 11.70 9.86 6.11
C VAL A 275 11.77 10.69 4.85
N VAL A 276 11.24 10.16 3.76
CA VAL A 276 11.01 10.88 2.51
C VAL A 276 9.55 10.68 2.11
N ALA A 277 8.74 11.72 2.25
CA ALA A 277 7.31 11.64 1.98
C ALA A 277 6.96 11.52 0.49
N ALA A 278 7.85 11.93 -0.41
CA ALA A 278 7.66 11.81 -1.85
C ALA A 278 7.87 10.36 -2.31
N GLN A 279 7.24 9.98 -3.42
CA GLN A 279 7.31 8.66 -4.06
C GLN A 279 6.68 7.51 -3.27
N SER A 280 5.89 7.83 -2.24
CA SER A 280 5.32 6.83 -1.32
C SER A 280 3.98 6.24 -1.77
N LEU A 281 3.63 6.34 -3.06
CA LEU A 281 2.37 5.82 -3.59
C LEU A 281 2.32 4.28 -3.56
N THR A 282 1.11 3.73 -3.45
CA THR A 282 0.86 2.30 -3.70
C THR A 282 0.84 2.01 -5.22
N ASN A 283 1.02 0.75 -5.61
CA ASN A 283 0.88 0.29 -7.01
C ASN A 283 -0.57 0.31 -7.54
N THR A 284 -1.55 0.60 -6.69
CA THR A 284 -2.91 0.96 -7.14
C THR A 284 -3.02 2.44 -7.47
N ALA A 285 -2.30 3.29 -6.74
CA ALA A 285 -2.37 4.73 -6.85
C ALA A 285 -1.47 5.32 -7.95
N ASP A 286 -0.49 4.56 -8.43
CA ASP A 286 0.36 4.93 -9.58
C ASP A 286 -0.28 4.56 -10.94
N ALA A 287 -1.33 3.73 -10.96
CA ALA A 287 -2.04 3.34 -12.17
C ALA A 287 -2.66 4.58 -12.85
N ALA A 288 -2.24 4.88 -14.08
CA ALA A 288 -2.56 6.13 -14.77
C ALA A 288 -4.07 6.39 -14.96
N ARG A 289 -4.90 5.34 -14.99
CA ARG A 289 -6.35 5.43 -15.17
C ARG A 289 -7.15 5.34 -13.86
N ALA A 290 -6.50 5.22 -12.71
CA ALA A 290 -7.13 5.34 -11.40
C ALA A 290 -7.32 6.81 -10.99
N LEU A 291 -8.37 7.09 -10.22
CA LEU A 291 -8.49 8.34 -9.48
C LEU A 291 -7.89 8.13 -8.08
N SER A 292 -6.64 8.56 -7.92
CA SER A 292 -5.90 8.48 -6.65
C SER A 292 -6.20 9.70 -5.79
N VAL A 293 -6.64 9.46 -4.55
CA VAL A 293 -7.11 10.51 -3.63
C VAL A 293 -6.22 10.58 -2.39
N GLY A 294 -5.69 11.77 -2.08
CA GLY A 294 -4.94 12.02 -0.86
C GLY A 294 -5.85 12.23 0.35
N ALA A 295 -5.40 11.81 1.53
CA ALA A 295 -6.16 11.98 2.77
C ALA A 295 -6.11 13.43 3.24
N VAL A 296 -7.26 13.97 3.66
CA VAL A 296 -7.41 15.30 4.24
C VAL A 296 -8.13 15.23 5.59
N SER A 297 -7.91 16.22 6.44
CA SER A 297 -8.66 16.34 7.69
C SER A 297 -10.16 16.53 7.41
N TRP A 298 -11.00 15.86 8.18
CA TRP A 298 -12.44 16.11 8.14
C TRP A 298 -12.82 17.50 8.70
N ARG A 299 -11.93 18.13 9.48
CA ARG A 299 -12.13 19.48 10.03
C ARG A 299 -11.62 20.53 9.04
N ALA A 300 -12.37 21.61 8.90
CA ALA A 300 -11.90 22.79 8.19
C ALA A 300 -10.57 23.28 8.83
N PRO A 301 -9.55 23.67 8.02
CA PRO A 301 -9.60 23.92 6.58
C PRO A 301 -9.28 22.70 5.68
N HIS A 302 -9.54 21.47 6.14
CA HIS A 302 -9.30 20.23 5.39
C HIS A 302 -7.84 20.03 4.97
N VAL A 303 -6.93 20.30 5.90
CA VAL A 303 -5.49 20.18 5.66
C VAL A 303 -5.15 18.73 5.28
N VAL A 304 -4.27 18.58 4.28
CA VAL A 304 -3.74 17.27 3.86
C VAL A 304 -3.10 16.57 5.06
N SER A 305 -3.46 15.30 5.25
CA SER A 305 -2.89 14.46 6.32
C SER A 305 -1.39 14.30 6.12
N GLY A 306 -0.63 14.36 7.22
CA GLY A 306 0.81 14.12 7.20
C GLY A 306 1.17 12.70 6.75
N ASP A 307 0.26 11.74 6.94
CA ASP A 307 0.42 10.36 6.48
C ASP A 307 0.11 10.15 4.99
N SER A 308 -0.63 11.08 4.37
CA SER A 308 -1.05 10.91 2.98
C SER A 308 0.16 10.79 2.06
N SER A 309 0.23 9.65 1.38
CA SER A 309 1.27 9.37 0.40
C SER A 309 1.31 10.40 -0.72
N ARG A 310 2.51 10.61 -1.28
CA ARG A 310 2.75 11.67 -2.27
C ARG A 310 3.46 11.12 -3.50
N GLY A 311 2.88 11.41 -4.66
CA GLY A 311 3.49 11.08 -5.94
C GLY A 311 4.51 12.13 -6.43
N PRO A 312 5.01 11.94 -7.66
CA PRO A 312 4.85 10.72 -8.46
C PRO A 312 5.66 9.56 -7.86
N ALA A 313 5.32 8.31 -8.17
CA ALA A 313 6.23 7.18 -7.97
C ALA A 313 7.32 7.19 -9.06
N LYS A 314 8.43 6.50 -8.83
CA LYS A 314 9.47 6.28 -9.84
C LYS A 314 9.38 4.88 -10.42
N GLY A 315 9.63 4.78 -11.72
CA GLY A 315 9.58 3.55 -12.51
C GLY A 315 10.91 2.82 -12.59
N ALA A 316 11.00 1.92 -13.57
CA ALA A 316 12.22 1.18 -13.86
C ALA A 316 13.38 2.11 -14.25
N GLY A 317 14.60 1.80 -13.77
CA GLY A 317 15.81 2.56 -14.07
C GLY A 317 15.99 3.89 -13.31
N GLY A 318 15.10 4.22 -12.36
CA GLY A 318 14.86 5.54 -11.76
C GLY A 318 15.98 6.33 -11.04
N THR A 319 17.25 6.21 -11.40
CA THR A 319 18.26 7.19 -11.00
C THR A 319 17.99 8.51 -11.73
N GLY A 320 17.82 9.63 -11.00
CA GLY A 320 17.45 10.93 -11.58
C GLY A 320 16.36 11.69 -10.83
N ALA A 321 16.13 12.96 -11.20
CA ALA A 321 15.19 13.85 -10.51
C ALA A 321 13.74 13.32 -10.52
N ALA A 322 13.02 13.51 -9.41
CA ALA A 322 11.61 13.16 -9.31
C ALA A 322 10.77 13.95 -10.33
N GLY A 323 9.88 13.28 -11.06
CA GLY A 323 8.80 13.94 -11.80
C GLY A 323 9.05 14.32 -13.26
N LEU A 324 9.93 13.61 -13.97
CA LEU A 324 9.82 13.53 -15.43
C LEU A 324 9.21 12.18 -15.79
N ALA A 325 8.37 12.16 -16.83
CA ALA A 325 7.89 10.93 -17.45
C ALA A 325 9.10 10.00 -17.61
N GLN A 326 9.13 8.96 -16.77
CA GLN A 326 10.13 7.91 -16.93
C GLN A 326 9.74 7.19 -18.23
N PRO A 327 10.71 6.98 -19.14
CA PRO A 327 10.45 6.54 -20.51
C PRO A 327 9.63 5.25 -20.60
#